data_AF-A0A965T7G4-F1
#
_entry.id   AF-A0A965T7G4-F1
#
_cell.length_a   1.000
_cell.length_b   1.000
_cell.length_c   1.000
_cell.angle_alpha   90.00
_cell.angle_beta   90.00
_cell.angle_gamma   90.00
#
_symmetry.space_group_name_H-M   'P 1'
#
loop_
_entity.id
_entity.type
_entity.pdbx_description
1 polymer ?
#
loop_
_entity_poly.entity_id
_entity_poly.type
_entity_poly.pdbx_seq_one_letter_code
_entity_poly.pdbx_strand_id
1 'polypeptide(L)' 'MGCCLIDQIWGIIKSMPTEIQRVFMLHYYLDKTIKEIAEELKLTESNVKHKLYRTILKIRTIYKKEGEVL' A
#
# COMPACT_ATOMS: atom_id res chain seq x y z
N MET A 1 10.43 3.76 21.81
CA MET A 1 11.20 3.42 20.60
C MET A 1 10.53 4.19 19.47
N GLY A 2 11.22 5.19 18.89
CA GLY A 2 10.59 6.17 18.01
C GLY A 2 9.92 5.47 16.83
N CYS A 3 8.60 5.66 16.68
CA CYS A 3 7.85 5.11 15.57
C CYS A 3 8.29 5.87 14.31
N CYS A 4 9.23 5.31 13.56
CA CYS A 4 9.67 5.91 12.32
C CYS A 4 8.51 5.90 11.30
N LEU A 5 8.57 6.81 10.33
CA LEU A 5 7.53 6.98 9.31
C LEU A 5 7.10 5.66 8.66
N ILE A 6 8.04 4.74 8.45
CA ILE A 6 7.77 3.44 7.85
C ILE A 6 6.88 2.56 8.74
N ASP A 7 7.07 2.57 10.06
CA ASP A 7 6.23 1.82 11.00
C ASP A 7 4.80 2.37 11.04
N GLN A 8 4.65 3.69 10.94
CA GLN A 8 3.34 4.34 10.85
C GLN A 8 2.62 3.95 9.54
N ILE A 9 3.32 4.03 8.40
CA ILE A 9 2.78 3.62 7.09
C ILE A 9 2.36 2.15 7.11
N TRP A 10 3.20 1.25 7.65
CA TRP A 10 2.87 -0.16 7.78
C TRP A 10 1.72 -0.41 8.75
N GLY A 11 1.61 0.35 9.83
CA GLY A 11 0.45 0.32 10.73
C GLY A 11 -0.85 0.65 9.99
N ILE A 12 -0.84 1.70 9.17
CA ILE A 12 -1.98 2.08 8.34
C ILE A 12 -2.32 0.95 7.35
N ILE A 13 -1.33 0.39 6.64
CA ILE A 13 -1.55 -0.70 5.68
C ILE A 13 -2.14 -1.93 6.37
N LYS A 14 -1.61 -2.34 7.53
CA LYS A 14 -2.11 -3.49 8.33
C LYS A 14 -3.57 -3.34 8.78
N SER A 15 -4.09 -2.11 8.86
CA SER A 15 -5.51 -1.85 9.16
C SER A 15 -6.45 -1.99 7.95
N MET A 16 -5.91 -2.09 6.73
CA MET A 16 -6.68 -2.18 5.48
C MET A 16 -7.11 -3.63 5.17
N PRO A 17 -8.04 -3.87 4.22
CA PRO A 17 -8.41 -5.23 3.83
C PRO A 17 -7.19 -6.07 3.39
N THR A 18 -7.21 -7.37 3.71
CA THR A 18 -6.11 -8.31 3.45
C THR A 18 -5.62 -8.28 2.00
N GLU A 19 -6.52 -8.10 1.03
CA GLU A 19 -6.14 -7.98 -0.39
C GLU A 19 -5.24 -6.76 -0.66
N ILE A 20 -5.51 -5.61 -0.03
CA ILE A 20 -4.67 -4.41 -0.14
C ILE A 20 -3.32 -4.64 0.52
N GLN A 21 -3.31 -5.26 1.70
CA GLN A 21 -2.07 -5.63 2.41
C GLN A 21 -1.17 -6.50 1.53
N ARG A 22 -1.75 -7.54 0.91
CA ARG A 22 -1.03 -8.45 0.02
C ARG A 22 -0.47 -7.73 -1.21
N VAL A 23 -1.27 -6.89 -1.88
CA VAL A 23 -0.79 -6.07 -3.01
C VAL A 23 0.41 -5.22 -2.62
N PHE A 24 0.34 -4.54 -1.46
CA PHE A 24 1.44 -3.69 -0.99
C PHE A 24 2.69 -4.46 -0.61
N MET A 25 2.52 -5.60 0.08
CA MET A 25 3.65 -6.42 0.49
C MET A 25 4.37 -7.02 -0.72
N LEU A 26 3.62 -7.52 -1.70
CA LEU A 26 4.20 -8.04 -2.94
C LEU A 26 4.93 -6.95 -3.74
N HIS A 27 4.39 -5.73 -3.77
CA HIS A 27 4.99 -4.65 -4.55
C HIS A 27 6.22 -4.03 -3.89
N TYR A 28 6.16 -3.68 -2.60
CA TYR A 28 7.21 -2.91 -1.92
C TYR A 28 8.20 -3.73 -1.09
N TYR A 29 7.83 -4.96 -0.71
CA TYR A 29 8.70 -5.84 0.08
C TYR A 29 9.34 -6.95 -0.76
N LEU A 30 8.66 -7.37 -1.83
CA LEU A 30 9.09 -8.48 -2.70
C LEU A 30 9.41 -8.02 -4.13
N ASP A 31 9.37 -6.71 -4.40
CA ASP A 31 9.68 -6.09 -5.69
C ASP A 31 8.96 -6.70 -6.90
N LYS A 32 7.77 -7.30 -6.69
CA LYS A 32 7.01 -7.90 -7.79
C LYS A 32 6.41 -6.82 -8.68
N THR A 33 6.42 -7.10 -9.96
CA THR A 33 5.77 -6.29 -10.98
C THR A 33 4.25 -6.37 -10.86
N ILE A 34 3.55 -5.38 -11.42
CA ILE A 34 2.08 -5.35 -11.46
C ILE A 34 1.51 -6.62 -12.12
N LYS A 35 2.19 -7.13 -13.16
CA LYS A 35 1.79 -8.35 -13.86
C LYS A 35 1.89 -9.57 -12.95
N GLU A 36 3.02 -9.76 -12.28
CA GLU A 36 3.22 -10.89 -11.35
C GLU A 36 2.22 -10.84 -10.19
N ILE A 37 1.92 -9.64 -9.67
CA ILE A 37 0.91 -9.48 -8.60
C ILE A 37 -0.49 -9.82 -9.11
N ALA A 38 -0.83 -9.39 -10.32
CA ALA A 38 -2.12 -9.69 -10.93
C ALA A 38 -2.32 -11.21 -11.10
N GLU A 39 -1.29 -11.90 -11.61
CA GLU A 39 -1.28 -13.36 -11.75
C GLU A 39 -1.39 -14.06 -10.38
N GLU A 40 -0.57 -13.66 -9.40
CA GLU A 40 -0.50 -14.30 -8.08
C GLU A 40 -1.78 -14.12 -7.24
N LEU A 41 -2.43 -12.96 -7.35
CA LEU A 41 -3.65 -12.65 -6.62
C LEU A 41 -4.93 -12.92 -7.42
N LYS A 42 -4.82 -13.40 -8.67
CA LYS A 42 -5.95 -13.59 -9.60
C LYS A 42 -6.76 -12.30 -9.80
N LEU A 43 -6.05 -11.18 -9.96
CA LEU A 43 -6.60 -9.85 -10.24
C LEU A 43 -6.25 -9.42 -11.67
N THR A 44 -6.85 -8.34 -12.15
CA THR A 44 -6.37 -7.67 -13.37
C THR A 44 -5.26 -6.68 -13.02
N GLU A 45 -4.32 -6.44 -13.95
CA GLU A 45 -3.28 -5.41 -13.77
C GLU A 45 -3.87 -4.03 -13.45
N SER A 46 -5.02 -3.70 -14.07
CA SER A 46 -5.71 -2.44 -13.82
C SER A 46 -6.23 -2.35 -12.38
N ASN A 47 -6.75 -3.46 -11.83
CA ASN A 47 -7.18 -3.53 -10.44
C ASN A 47 -5.98 -3.36 -9.48
N VAL A 48 -4.84 -4.00 -9.76
CA VAL A 48 -3.61 -3.84 -8.97
C VAL A 48 -3.13 -2.38 -8.97
N LYS A 49 -3.04 -1.74 -10.14
CA LYS A 49 -2.70 -0.31 -10.27
C LYS A 49 -3.65 0.57 -9.46
N HIS A 50 -4.95 0.30 -9.55
CA HIS A 50 -5.97 1.08 -8.87
C HIS A 50 -5.84 0.96 -7.34
N LYS A 51 -5.60 -0.25 -6.83
CA LYS A 51 -5.36 -0.51 -5.41
C LYS A 51 -4.12 0.20 -4.89
N LEU A 52 -2.99 0.12 -5.61
CA LEU A 52 -1.76 0.83 -5.27
C LEU A 52 -2.02 2.34 -5.19
N TYR A 53 -2.59 2.91 -6.26
CA TYR A 53 -2.89 4.35 -6.33
C TYR A 53 -3.81 4.82 -5.20
N ARG A 54 -4.95 4.16 -4.99
CA ARG A 54 -5.94 4.56 -3.97
C ARG A 54 -5.35 4.47 -2.56
N THR A 55 -4.52 3.47 -2.30
CA THR A 55 -3.89 3.29 -0.99
C THR A 55 -2.84 4.37 -0.73
N ILE A 56 -1.99 4.69 -1.70
CA ILE A 56 -1.04 5.81 -1.59
C ILE A 56 -1.78 7.13 -1.35
N LEU A 57 -2.85 7.39 -2.11
CA LEU A 57 -3.65 8.60 -1.95
C LEU A 57 -4.28 8.68 -0.54
N LYS A 58 -4.79 7.56 -0.02
CA LYS A 58 -5.34 7.47 1.33
C LYS A 58 -4.28 7.74 2.39
N ILE A 59 -3.11 7.13 2.27
CA ILE A 59 -1.97 7.37 3.16
C ILE A 59 -1.62 8.86 3.15
N ARG A 60 -1.36 9.46 1.97
CA ARG A 60 -1.08 10.90 1.85
C ARG A 60 -2.15 11.80 2.47
N THR A 61 -3.43 11.42 2.34
CA THR A 61 -4.54 12.17 2.93
C THR A 61 -4.52 12.13 4.45
N ILE A 62 -4.11 11.02 5.05
CA ILE A 62 -3.95 10.87 6.51
C ILE A 62 -2.85 11.84 6.98
N TYR A 63 -1.66 11.78 6.36
CA TYR A 63 -0.53 12.65 6.74
C TYR A 63 -0.80 14.14 6.48
N LYS A 64 -1.45 14.49 5.37
CA LYS A 64 -1.85 15.87 5.08
C LYS A 64 -2.82 16.44 6.12
N LYS A 65 -3.64 15.59 6.76
CA LYS A 65 -4.53 16.01 7.87
C LYS A 65 -3.80 16.11 9.21
N GLU A 66 -2.71 15.35 9.39
CA GLU A 66 -1.89 15.36 10.61
C GLU A 66 -0.80 16.45 10.61
N GLY A 67 -0.67 17.22 9.52
CA GLY A 67 0.24 18.36 9.42
C GLY A 67 1.66 18.02 8.96
N GLU A 68 1.93 16.75 8.63
CA GLU A 68 3.20 16.32 8.02
C GLU A 68 3.09 16.30 6.49
N VAL A 69 4.02 17.00 5.83
CA VAL A 69 4.11 17.07 4.36
C VAL A 69 4.82 15.81 3.86
N LEU A 70 4.08 14.91 3.22
CA LEU A 70 4.60 13.83 2.35
C LEU A 70 4.39 14.14 0.87
#